data_AF-A0A1G1HU96-F1
#
_entry.id   AF-A0A1G1HU96-F1
#
_cell.length_a   1.000
_cell.length_b   1.000
_cell.length_c   1.000
_cell.angle_alpha   90.00
_cell.angle_beta   90.00
_cell.angle_gamma   90.00
#
_symmetry.space_group_name_H-M   'P 1'
#
loop_
_entity.id
_entity.type
_entity.pdbx_description
1 polymer ?
#
loop_
_entity_poly.entity_id
_entity_poly.type
_entity_poly.pdbx_seq_one_letter_code
_entity_poly.pdbx_strand_id
1 'polypeptide(L)' 'MAAGLCGIFLGAFGIHKFILGLTTPAVIMLLVSVLTCGIGAIPMGIIGLVEGIIYLTKSDEEFYETYIV' A
#
# COMPACT_ATOMS: atom_id res chain seq x y z
N MET A 1 4.73 -7.24 -8.65
CA MET A 1 6.06 -7.09 -7.98
C MET A 1 6.34 -5.69 -7.45
N ALA A 2 6.38 -4.63 -8.29
CA ALA A 2 6.74 -3.28 -7.84
C ALA A 2 5.89 -2.77 -6.66
N ALA A 3 4.56 -2.94 -6.75
CA ALA A 3 3.65 -2.59 -5.65
C ALA A 3 3.96 -3.36 -4.36
N GLY A 4 4.34 -4.64 -4.44
CA GLY A 4 4.68 -5.44 -3.26
C GLY A 4 5.93 -4.94 -2.54
N LEU A 5 7.00 -4.66 -3.30
CA LEU A 5 8.24 -4.10 -2.74
C LEU A 5 8.01 -2.70 -2.16
N CYS A 6 7.26 -1.84 -2.87
CA CYS A 6 6.89 -0.53 -2.35
C CYS A 6 6.01 -0.63 -1.10
N GLY A 7 5.18 -1.67 -0.96
CA GLY A 7 4.38 -1.89 0.25
C GLY A 7 5.26 -2.19 1.45
N ILE A 8 6.27 -3.05 1.28
CA ILE A 8 7.20 -3.44 2.35
C ILE A 8 8.08 -2.26 2.78
N PHE A 9 8.69 -1.54 1.83
CA PHE A 9 9.68 -0.50 2.16
C PHE A 9 9.08 0.89 2.35
N LEU A 10 8.00 1.20 1.63
CA LEU A 10 7.42 2.54 1.52
C LEU A 10 5.91 2.54 1.85
N GLY A 11 5.44 1.49 2.54
CA GLY A 11 4.03 1.26 2.85
C GLY A 11 3.37 2.38 3.66
N ALA A 12 4.13 3.01 4.56
CA ALA A 12 3.67 4.13 5.36
C ALA A 12 3.22 5.35 4.52
N PHE A 13 3.70 5.47 3.29
CA PHE A 13 3.34 6.57 2.37
C PHE A 13 2.24 6.18 1.37
N GLY A 14 1.77 4.93 1.37
CA GLY A 14 0.75 4.45 0.42
C GLY A 14 1.23 4.33 -1.03
N ILE A 15 2.55 4.35 -1.29
CA ILE A 15 3.12 4.34 -2.66
C ILE A 15 2.69 3.11 -3.46
N HIS A 16 2.60 1.96 -2.81
CA HIS A 16 2.13 0.72 -3.42
C HIS A 16 0.72 0.83 -3.99
N LYS A 17 -0.17 1.62 -3.38
CA LYS A 17 -1.53 1.85 -3.87
C LYS A 17 -1.56 2.76 -5.10
N PHE A 18 -0.69 3.76 -5.17
CA PHE A 18 -0.54 4.58 -6.38
C PHE A 18 -0.11 3.74 -7.60
N ILE A 19 0.78 2.76 -7.39
CA ILE A 19 1.22 1.85 -8.46
C ILE A 19 0.06 1.01 -9.03
N LEU A 20 -0.93 0.69 -8.19
CA LEU A 20 -2.12 -0.06 -8.59
C LEU A 20 -3.23 0.82 -9.18
N GLY A 21 -3.02 2.13 -9.29
CA GLY A 21 -4.07 3.08 -9.71
C GLY A 21 -5.10 3.41 -8.63
N LEU A 22 -4.94 2.87 -7.41
CA LEU A 22 -5.83 3.08 -6.27
C LEU A 22 -5.53 4.43 -5.58
N THR A 23 -5.84 5.53 -6.28
CA THR A 23 -5.46 6.89 -5.88
C THR A 23 -6.09 7.33 -4.56
N THR A 24 -7.38 7.06 -4.36
CA THR A 24 -8.09 7.46 -3.14
C THR A 24 -7.47 6.88 -1.86
N PRO A 25 -7.31 5.54 -1.72
CA PRO A 25 -6.66 4.99 -0.52
C PRO A 25 -5.19 5.41 -0.41
N ALA A 26 -4.47 5.57 -1.51
CA ALA A 26 -3.08 6.04 -1.48
C ALA A 26 -2.95 7.45 -0.88
N VAL A 27 -3.82 8.38 -1.29
CA VAL A 27 -3.88 9.74 -0.75
C VAL A 27 -4.30 9.73 0.72
N ILE A 28 -5.26 8.89 1.12
CA ILE A 28 -5.66 8.77 2.53
C ILE A 28 -4.47 8.31 3.38
N MET A 29 -3.74 7.27 2.98
CA MET A 29 -2.58 6.79 3.72
C MET A 29 -1.51 7.88 3.83
N LEU A 30 -1.23 8.59 2.75
CA LEU A 30 -0.26 9.70 2.74
C LEU A 30 -0.68 10.83 3.68
N LEU A 31 -1.94 11.28 3.60
CA LEU A 31 -2.47 12.35 4.43
C LEU A 31 -2.49 11.95 5.91
N VAL A 32 -2.88 10.73 6.26
CA VAL A 32 -2.84 10.26 7.65
C VAL A 32 -1.41 10.28 8.16
N SER A 33 -0.44 9.77 7.40
CA SER A 33 0.96 9.77 7.80
C SER A 33 1.54 11.18 7.96
N VAL A 34 1.19 12.12 7.07
CA VAL A 34 1.74 13.49 7.09
C VAL A 34 1.03 14.40 8.10
N LEU A 35 -0.31 14.41 8.12
CA LEU A 35 -1.10 15.32 8.96
C LEU A 35 -1.05 14.97 10.46
N THR A 36 -0.65 13.74 10.80
CA THR A 36 -0.39 13.32 12.19
C THR A 36 1.08 13.48 12.59
N CYS A 37 1.84 14.30 11.87
CA CYS A 37 3.27 14.53 12.09
C CYS A 37 4.09 13.22 12.14
N GLY A 38 3.72 12.23 11.31
CA GLY A 38 4.41 10.95 11.24
C GLY A 38 3.93 9.87 12.22
N ILE A 39 3.06 10.18 13.19
CA ILE A 39 2.57 9.18 14.14
C ILE A 39 1.67 8.14 13.44
N GLY A 40 0.80 8.60 12.55
CA GLY A 40 -0.04 7.77 11.71
C GLY A 40 0.73 6.92 10.70
N ALA A 41 2.02 7.22 10.48
CA ALA A 41 2.89 6.41 9.63
C ALA A 41 3.14 5.01 10.21
N ILE A 42 3.03 4.85 11.53
CA ILE A 42 3.21 3.56 12.21
C ILE A 42 2.12 2.55 11.78
N PRO A 43 0.81 2.82 12.00
CA PRO A 43 -0.24 1.91 11.54
C PRO A 43 -0.28 1.81 10.00
N MET A 44 -0.03 2.89 9.26
CA MET A 44 0.02 2.84 7.79
C MET A 44 1.17 1.96 7.27
N GLY A 45 2.31 1.96 7.95
CA GLY A 45 3.44 1.10 7.64
C GLY A 45 3.12 -0.38 7.85
N ILE A 46 2.39 -0.72 8.93
CA ILE A 46 1.94 -2.10 9.18
C ILE A 46 0.98 -2.55 8.07
N ILE A 47 0.01 -1.70 7.70
CA ILE A 47 -0.91 -1.98 6.59
C ILE A 47 -0.10 -2.24 5.31
N GLY A 48 0.81 -1.35 4.95
CA GLY A 48 1.63 -1.49 3.75
C GLY A 48 2.53 -2.72 3.77
N LEU A 49 3.08 -3.11 4.92
CA LEU A 49 3.86 -4.34 5.07
C LEU A 49 3.01 -5.59 4.79
N VAL A 50 1.82 -5.67 5.40
CA VAL A 50 0.89 -6.80 5.21
C VAL A 50 0.44 -6.86 3.75
N GLU A 51 0.01 -5.73 3.18
CA GLU A 51 -0.38 -5.65 1.78
C GLU A 51 0.78 -5.98 0.84
N GLY A 52 1.99 -5.51 1.16
CA GLY A 52 3.20 -5.81 0.39
C GLY A 52 3.49 -7.30 0.32
N ILE A 53 3.35 -8.03 1.43
CA ILE A 53 3.46 -9.50 1.46
C ILE A 53 2.35 -10.12 0.61
N ILE A 54 1.09 -9.70 0.80
CA ILE A 54 -0.06 -10.22 0.02
C ILE A 54 0.17 -10.04 -1.48
N TYR A 55 0.70 -8.88 -1.91
CA TYR A 55 0.95 -8.60 -3.33
C TYR A 55 2.08 -9.45 -3.92
N LEU A 56 2.97 -9.98 -3.09
CA LEU A 56 4.06 -10.85 -3.52
C LEU A 56 3.71 -12.34 -3.44
N THR A 57 2.75 -12.73 -2.60
CA THR A 57 2.40 -14.14 -2.36
C THR A 57 1.09 -14.58 -2.97
N LYS A 58 0.19 -13.66 -3.33
CA LYS A 58 -1.07 -13.95 -4.01
C LYS A 58 -0.81 -14.35 -5.47
N SER A 59 -1.65 -15.23 -6.02
CA SER A 59 -1.58 -15.59 -7.44
C SER A 59 -1.95 -14.41 -8.35
N ASP A 60 -1.43 -14.38 -9.57
CA ASP A 60 -1.66 -13.26 -10.50
C ASP A 60 -3.15 -13.05 -10.82
N GLU A 61 -3.90 -14.14 -10.99
CA GLU A 61 -5.35 -14.11 -11.27
C GLU A 61 -6.13 -13.50 -10.10
N GLU A 62 -5.92 -14.00 -8.88
CA GLU A 62 -6.58 -13.45 -7.69
C GLU A 62 -6.17 -12.01 -7.42
N PHE A 63 -4.92 -11.65 -7.70
CA PHE A 63 -4.42 -10.29 -7.55
C PHE A 63 -5.12 -9.34 -8.51
N TYR A 64 -5.21 -9.71 -9.79
CA TYR A 64 -5.86 -8.92 -10.81
C TYR A 64 -7.35 -8.71 -10.47
N GLU A 65 -8.06 -9.79 -10.14
CA GLU A 65 -9.48 -9.78 -9.75
C GLU A 65 -9.77 -8.94 -8.50
N THR A 66 -8.80 -8.80 -7.59
CA THR A 66 -9.01 -8.02 -6.35
C THR A 66 -8.64 -6.54 -6.51
N TYR A 67 -7.61 -6.23 -7.29
CA TYR A 67 -6.95 -4.93 -7.23
C TYR A 67 -6.93 -4.14 -8.55
N ILE A 68 -7.27 -4.75 -9.69
CA ILE A 68 -7.12 -4.13 -11.02
C ILE A 68 -8.45 -4.00 -11.78
N VAL A 69 -9.41 -4.91 -11.57
CA VAL A 69 -10.81 -4.76 -12.02
C VAL A 69 -11.61 -3.83 -11.13
#